data_AF-A0A9X3MWX0-F1
#
_entry.id   AF-A0A9X3MWX0-F1
#
_cell.length_a   1.000
_cell.length_b   1.000
_cell.length_c   1.000
_cell.angle_alpha   90.00
_cell.angle_beta   90.00
_cell.angle_gamma   90.00
#
_symmetry.space_group_name_H-M   'P 1'
#
loop_
_entity.id
_entity.type
_entity.pdbx_description
1 polymer ?
#
loop_
_entity_poly.entity_id
_entity_poly.type
_entity_poly.pdbx_seq_one_letter_code
_entity_poly.pdbx_strand_id
1 'polypeptide(L)'
;MVHRICLVAALLFVMLTASASADVFDDNPSAAALNGTVYVFARDSGDRILERRMTSGTWSDWAVVPGLDVGAGSGPGALAFGQSVMLFVRGQDGAVWWNQADAGGGWFGWRSLGGQVTSAPSAGLRYNTTTVDLAARGTDNALYHRSLVQGQSWSPWEKFDQNLGSAPTVVGFHSSGSIDVFTRDAGGNVAQRYWQNGSWNGPYDLGGQIIGAPASATAWLNRLDLFVRGTNNFLYYHEHPTPGMVWTLVDQTPLSSSPAGTSDRPGHELLFARVGNDLQIRDVTVPGPLLGKPTFGPWSSLGPIALPSTPPPPVDTPAPLPAPAPAPVQPAAPLITLAPTISYQFSAAKRTTRLSALNVTAVPAGATVKATCPKGCSAKSYTVTKKKAGTVSLKAFIKRPLKVGTKITVITTKPGTIGSHKVLTIRARKRPSVTARCLPPGVTKPQAC
;
A
#
# COMPACT_ATOMS: atom_id res chain seq x y z
N MET A 1 33.81 29.19 60.72
CA MET A 1 34.29 29.49 59.36
C MET A 1 33.61 28.51 58.42
N VAL A 2 32.40 28.76 57.89
CA VAL A 2 31.97 29.77 56.90
C VAL A 2 32.33 29.36 55.45
N HIS A 3 31.27 29.13 54.64
CA HIS A 3 31.14 29.26 53.16
C HIS A 3 31.53 28.04 52.27
N ARG A 4 30.81 27.60 51.22
CA ARG A 4 29.68 28.07 50.34
C ARG A 4 29.08 26.80 49.63
N ILE A 5 27.77 26.52 49.62
CA ILE A 5 26.69 26.86 48.65
C ILE A 5 27.05 26.75 47.14
N CYS A 6 26.40 25.81 46.42
CA CYS A 6 25.62 25.94 45.15
C CYS A 6 25.55 24.57 44.41
N LEU A 7 24.42 23.83 44.37
CA LEU A 7 23.22 23.89 43.50
C LEU A 7 23.38 23.38 42.06
N VAL A 8 22.43 22.50 41.65
CA VAL A 8 21.99 22.12 40.27
C VAL A 8 22.87 21.06 39.55
N ALA A 9 22.40 20.02 38.85
CA ALA A 9 21.08 19.56 38.38
C ALA A 9 21.09 18.02 38.24
N ALA A 10 19.93 17.42 38.43
CA ALA A 10 19.62 16.10 37.90
C ALA A 10 19.62 16.16 36.36
N LEU A 11 20.52 15.42 35.72
CA LEU A 11 20.46 15.15 34.28
C LEU A 11 20.00 13.72 34.09
N LEU A 12 18.70 13.62 33.80
CA LEU A 12 18.03 12.49 33.19
C LEU A 12 18.85 12.07 31.95
N PHE A 13 19.49 10.92 32.00
CA PHE A 13 19.99 10.29 30.78
C PHE A 13 18.77 9.82 29.98
N VAL A 14 18.30 10.70 29.08
CA VAL A 14 17.46 10.29 27.96
C VAL A 14 18.33 9.35 27.13
N MET A 15 18.10 8.04 27.28
CA MET A 15 18.55 7.05 26.31
C MET A 15 17.98 7.49 24.97
N LEU A 16 18.82 8.11 24.15
CA LEU A 16 18.51 8.36 22.75
C LEU A 16 18.15 7.01 22.15
N THR A 17 16.92 6.93 21.66
CA THR A 17 16.42 5.91 20.77
C THR A 17 17.47 5.65 19.69
N ALA A 18 18.12 4.48 19.75
CA ALA A 18 18.89 3.98 18.62
C ALA A 18 17.93 3.97 17.43
N SER A 19 18.26 4.79 16.44
CA SER A 19 17.52 4.95 15.20
C SER A 19 17.27 3.57 14.61
N ALA A 20 16.01 3.29 14.26
CA ALA A 20 15.64 2.10 13.52
C ALA A 20 16.58 1.97 12.30
N SER A 21 17.43 0.95 12.31
CA SER A 21 18.11 0.50 11.11
C SER A 21 17.03 -0.10 10.21
N ALA A 22 16.36 0.75 9.44
CA ALA A 22 15.52 0.33 8.35
C ALA A 22 16.44 -0.32 7.33
N ASP A 23 16.53 -1.64 7.41
CA ASP A 23 17.26 -2.49 6.48
C ASP A 23 16.51 -2.46 5.13
N VAL A 24 16.53 -1.31 4.45
CA VAL A 24 16.02 -1.13 3.08
C VAL A 24 17.14 -1.59 2.13
N PHE A 25 17.53 -2.86 2.25
CA PHE A 25 18.27 -3.50 1.17
C PHE A 25 17.24 -3.97 0.14
N ASP A 26 16.89 -3.09 -0.79
CA ASP A 26 16.15 -3.44 -2.01
C ASP A 26 17.01 -4.27 -2.99
N ASP A 27 18.14 -4.84 -2.55
CA ASP A 27 19.14 -5.58 -3.33
C ASP A 27 19.06 -7.10 -3.16
N ASN A 28 17.90 -7.62 -2.77
CA ASN A 28 17.73 -9.06 -2.63
C ASN A 28 17.94 -9.76 -3.99
N PRO A 29 18.60 -10.94 -4.02
CA PRO A 29 18.66 -11.76 -5.20
C PRO A 29 17.25 -12.28 -5.55
N SER A 30 17.07 -12.66 -6.81
CA SER A 30 15.81 -13.26 -7.28
C SER A 30 16.07 -14.50 -8.11
N ALA A 31 15.11 -15.40 -8.15
CA ALA A 31 15.20 -16.63 -8.92
C ALA A 31 13.91 -16.89 -9.69
N ALA A 32 14.05 -17.57 -10.83
CA ALA A 32 12.94 -18.07 -11.63
C ALA A 32 13.28 -19.47 -12.15
N ALA A 33 12.29 -20.35 -12.28
CA ALA A 33 12.47 -21.67 -12.86
C ALA A 33 11.70 -21.79 -14.18
N LEU A 34 12.36 -22.24 -15.24
CA LEU A 34 11.76 -22.47 -16.56
C LEU A 34 12.35 -23.73 -17.19
N ASN A 35 11.49 -24.66 -17.62
CA ASN A 35 11.86 -25.89 -18.33
C ASN A 35 13.01 -26.68 -17.65
N GLY A 36 12.96 -26.83 -16.32
CA GLY A 36 13.97 -27.56 -15.54
C GLY A 36 15.31 -26.83 -15.36
N THR A 37 15.39 -25.56 -15.77
CA THR A 37 16.52 -24.68 -15.46
C THR A 37 16.12 -23.66 -14.41
N VAL A 38 16.95 -23.52 -13.36
CA VAL A 38 16.80 -22.47 -12.36
C VAL A 38 17.70 -21.31 -12.74
N TYR A 39 17.14 -20.12 -12.83
CA TYR A 39 17.82 -18.86 -13.08
C TYR A 39 17.96 -18.14 -11.75
N VAL A 40 19.16 -17.65 -11.44
CA VAL A 40 19.42 -16.81 -10.27
C VAL A 40 20.00 -15.49 -10.75
N PHE A 41 19.45 -14.40 -10.22
CA PHE A 41 19.81 -13.04 -10.54
C PHE A 41 20.27 -12.30 -9.29
N ALA A 42 21.32 -11.50 -9.43
CA ALA A 42 21.82 -10.64 -8.36
C ALA A 42 22.33 -9.32 -8.96
N ARG A 43 22.39 -8.26 -8.15
CA ARG A 43 23.04 -7.00 -8.53
C ARG A 43 24.47 -6.98 -7.98
N ASP A 44 25.44 -6.59 -8.80
CA ASP A 44 26.81 -6.38 -8.35
C ASP A 44 27.08 -4.92 -7.90
N SER A 45 28.28 -4.65 -7.40
CA SER A 45 28.68 -3.31 -6.93
C SER A 45 28.86 -2.27 -8.05
N GLY A 46 28.82 -2.70 -9.31
CA GLY A 46 28.85 -1.84 -10.49
C GLY A 46 27.46 -1.57 -11.06
N ASP A 47 26.40 -1.85 -10.30
CA ASP A 47 24.99 -1.67 -10.69
C ASP A 47 24.56 -2.55 -11.86
N ARG A 48 25.28 -3.65 -12.13
CA ARG A 48 24.94 -4.59 -13.19
C ARG A 48 24.13 -5.73 -12.62
N ILE A 49 23.16 -6.22 -13.40
CA ILE A 49 22.47 -7.45 -13.08
C ILE A 49 23.28 -8.63 -13.60
N LEU A 50 23.64 -9.52 -12.69
CA LEU A 50 24.27 -10.79 -12.95
C LEU A 50 23.21 -11.89 -13.03
N GLU A 51 23.49 -12.90 -13.85
CA GLU A 51 22.70 -14.10 -14.04
C GLU A 51 23.60 -15.34 -13.86
N ARG A 52 23.10 -16.36 -13.20
CA ARG A 52 23.67 -17.72 -13.17
C ARG A 52 22.55 -18.73 -13.29
N ARG A 53 22.82 -19.86 -13.96
CA ARG A 53 21.81 -20.89 -14.25
C ARG A 53 22.20 -22.24 -13.66
N MET A 54 21.26 -22.96 -13.09
CA MET A 54 21.40 -24.39 -12.78
C MET A 54 20.62 -25.21 -13.81
N THR A 55 21.31 -26.11 -14.51
CA THR A 55 20.70 -27.10 -15.40
C THR A 55 21.18 -28.48 -14.99
N SER A 56 20.25 -29.40 -14.73
CA SER A 56 20.57 -30.79 -14.33
C SER A 56 21.55 -30.87 -13.14
N GLY A 57 21.37 -30.00 -12.14
CA GLY A 57 22.19 -29.97 -10.92
C GLY A 57 23.55 -29.28 -11.05
N THR A 58 23.92 -28.78 -12.23
CA THR A 58 25.19 -28.07 -12.46
C THR A 58 24.95 -26.59 -12.67
N TRP A 59 25.72 -25.75 -11.96
CA TRP A 59 25.67 -24.30 -12.10
C TRP A 59 26.63 -23.79 -13.19
N SER A 60 26.19 -22.82 -14.01
CA SER A 60 27.05 -22.05 -14.94
C SER A 60 28.03 -21.14 -14.20
N ASP A 61 28.83 -20.30 -14.87
CA ASP A 61 29.43 -19.13 -14.22
C ASP A 61 28.43 -17.96 -14.15
N TRP A 62 28.74 -16.93 -13.35
CA TRP A 62 27.99 -15.68 -13.36
C TRP A 62 28.29 -14.88 -14.65
N ALA A 63 27.24 -14.37 -15.30
CA ALA A 63 27.35 -13.52 -16.48
C ALA A 63 26.50 -12.25 -16.32
N VAL A 64 26.89 -11.15 -16.97
CA VAL A 64 26.12 -9.90 -16.94
C VAL A 64 24.92 -9.99 -17.90
N VAL A 65 23.74 -9.57 -17.45
CA VAL A 65 22.58 -9.32 -18.31
C VAL A 65 22.79 -7.99 -19.06
N PRO A 66 22.97 -8.00 -20.39
CA PRO A 66 23.46 -6.84 -21.12
C PRO A 66 22.40 -5.74 -21.33
N GLY A 67 22.86 -4.50 -21.56
CA GLY A 67 22.07 -3.42 -22.16
C GLY A 67 21.23 -2.55 -21.22
N LEU A 68 21.54 -2.52 -19.91
CA LEU A 68 20.93 -1.57 -18.97
C LEU A 68 21.84 -0.37 -18.76
N ASP A 69 21.71 0.65 -19.61
CA ASP A 69 22.63 1.80 -19.60
C ASP A 69 22.49 2.72 -18.39
N VAL A 70 21.29 2.76 -17.78
CA VAL A 70 21.03 3.57 -16.58
C VAL A 70 21.57 2.96 -15.29
N GLY A 71 22.06 1.71 -15.33
CA GLY A 71 22.40 0.95 -14.14
C GLY A 71 21.18 0.55 -13.31
N ALA A 72 21.27 -0.58 -12.62
CA ALA A 72 20.24 -1.01 -11.68
C ALA A 72 20.39 -0.23 -10.36
N GLY A 73 19.28 0.36 -9.89
CA GLY A 73 19.14 1.00 -8.58
C GLY A 73 18.44 0.11 -7.55
N SER A 74 18.12 -1.14 -7.89
CA SER A 74 17.65 -2.17 -6.97
C SER A 74 18.13 -3.54 -7.40
N GLY A 75 17.96 -4.52 -6.53
CA GLY A 75 17.99 -5.94 -6.86
C GLY A 75 16.91 -6.31 -7.89
N PRO A 76 17.09 -7.45 -8.56
CA PRO A 76 16.18 -7.94 -9.57
C PRO A 76 14.91 -8.53 -8.97
N GLY A 77 13.80 -8.43 -9.70
CA GLY A 77 12.64 -9.31 -9.56
C GLY A 77 12.49 -10.15 -10.84
N ALA A 78 12.32 -11.46 -10.72
CA ALA A 78 12.21 -12.36 -11.87
C ALA A 78 11.03 -13.33 -11.73
N LEU A 79 10.45 -13.71 -12.88
CA LEU A 79 9.48 -14.80 -12.97
C LEU A 79 9.54 -15.49 -14.34
N ALA A 80 9.06 -16.73 -14.39
CA ALA A 80 8.77 -17.40 -15.65
C ALA A 80 7.44 -16.91 -16.22
N PHE A 81 7.41 -16.67 -17.54
CA PHE A 81 6.25 -16.22 -18.28
C PHE A 81 6.21 -16.88 -19.66
N GLY A 82 5.30 -17.83 -19.87
CA GLY A 82 5.20 -18.58 -21.12
C GLY A 82 6.46 -19.45 -21.35
N GLN A 83 7.24 -19.13 -22.38
CA GLN A 83 8.53 -19.77 -22.70
C GLN A 83 9.71 -18.81 -22.50
N SER A 84 9.56 -17.91 -21.53
CA SER A 84 10.53 -16.86 -21.27
C SER A 84 10.69 -16.62 -19.78
N VAL A 85 11.81 -16.02 -19.41
CA VAL A 85 12.02 -15.42 -18.09
C VAL A 85 11.88 -13.91 -18.24
N MET A 86 11.06 -13.28 -17.41
CA MET A 86 10.99 -11.81 -17.32
C MET A 86 11.81 -11.35 -16.12
N LEU A 87 12.49 -10.23 -16.29
CA LEU A 87 13.37 -9.62 -15.30
C LEU A 87 13.02 -8.16 -15.13
N PHE A 88 12.94 -7.69 -13.89
CA PHE A 88 12.54 -6.34 -13.52
C PHE A 88 13.54 -5.72 -12.56
N VAL A 89 13.81 -4.43 -12.71
CA VAL A 89 14.62 -3.64 -11.78
C VAL A 89 14.06 -2.23 -11.66
N ARG A 90 14.40 -1.55 -10.56
CA ARG A 90 14.41 -0.09 -10.55
C ARG A 90 15.73 0.37 -11.16
N GLY A 91 15.71 1.32 -12.09
CA GLY A 91 16.92 1.97 -12.61
C GLY A 91 17.45 3.05 -11.66
N GLN A 92 18.70 3.51 -11.84
CA GLN A 92 19.22 4.67 -11.10
C GLN A 92 18.42 5.97 -11.38
N ASP A 93 17.67 6.00 -12.48
CA ASP A 93 16.71 7.06 -12.84
C ASP A 93 15.38 7.00 -12.06
N GLY A 94 15.22 6.02 -11.17
CA GLY A 94 14.02 5.80 -10.38
C GLY A 94 12.86 5.16 -11.16
N ALA A 95 13.01 4.91 -12.46
CA ALA A 95 11.99 4.24 -13.26
C ALA A 95 12.04 2.72 -13.08
N VAL A 96 10.94 2.04 -13.38
CA VAL A 96 10.95 0.57 -13.49
C VAL A 96 11.41 0.19 -14.89
N TRP A 97 12.30 -0.78 -14.98
CA TRP A 97 12.81 -1.35 -16.22
C TRP A 97 12.54 -2.84 -16.25
N TRP A 98 12.27 -3.38 -17.45
CA TRP A 98 12.11 -4.82 -17.63
C TRP A 98 12.86 -5.34 -18.86
N ASN A 99 13.29 -6.58 -18.78
CA ASN A 99 13.89 -7.34 -19.88
C ASN A 99 13.26 -8.75 -19.90
N GLN A 100 13.47 -9.47 -20.99
CA GLN A 100 12.96 -10.81 -21.19
C GLN A 100 14.03 -11.66 -21.84
N ALA A 101 14.18 -12.89 -21.38
CA ALA A 101 15.01 -13.91 -22.01
C ALA A 101 14.13 -15.01 -22.60
N ASP A 102 14.49 -15.53 -23.77
CA ASP A 102 13.91 -16.77 -24.28
C ASP A 102 14.40 -18.00 -23.48
N ALA A 103 13.84 -19.17 -23.78
CA ALA A 103 14.24 -20.42 -23.13
C ALA A 103 15.70 -20.85 -23.41
N GLY A 104 16.33 -20.31 -24.46
CA GLY A 104 17.76 -20.47 -24.75
C GLY A 104 18.65 -19.48 -23.98
N GLY A 105 18.03 -18.51 -23.29
CA GLY A 105 18.71 -17.50 -22.50
C GLY A 105 19.18 -16.28 -23.28
N GLY A 106 18.65 -16.05 -24.49
CA GLY A 106 18.88 -14.84 -25.26
C GLY A 106 18.01 -13.68 -24.76
N TRP A 107 18.65 -12.57 -24.35
CA TRP A 107 17.95 -11.37 -23.83
C TRP A 107 17.48 -10.44 -24.96
N PHE A 108 16.23 -9.98 -24.88
CA PHE A 108 15.62 -9.09 -25.87
C PHE A 108 15.91 -7.59 -25.68
N GLY A 109 16.56 -7.22 -24.57
CA GLY A 109 16.94 -5.85 -24.24
C GLY A 109 15.99 -5.17 -23.25
N TRP A 110 16.56 -4.24 -22.48
CA TRP A 110 15.86 -3.51 -21.43
C TRP A 110 14.90 -2.46 -22.00
N ARG A 111 13.72 -2.38 -21.39
CA ARG A 111 12.65 -1.45 -21.77
C ARG A 111 12.14 -0.72 -20.53
N SER A 112 12.07 0.60 -20.59
CA SER A 112 11.53 1.40 -19.49
C SER A 112 10.00 1.28 -19.42
N LEU A 113 9.51 1.13 -18.21
CA LEU A 113 8.10 1.18 -17.82
C LEU A 113 7.73 2.54 -17.22
N GLY A 114 8.68 3.47 -17.14
CA GLY A 114 8.53 4.77 -16.47
C GLY A 114 8.25 4.63 -14.98
N GLY A 115 7.57 5.64 -14.41
CA GLY A 115 7.28 5.71 -12.98
C GLY A 115 8.45 6.29 -12.17
N GLN A 116 8.20 6.47 -10.86
CA GLN A 116 9.18 6.91 -9.88
C GLN A 116 8.97 6.08 -8.62
N VAL A 117 9.82 5.09 -8.41
CA VAL A 117 9.68 4.08 -7.35
C VAL A 117 10.87 4.11 -6.39
N THR A 118 10.62 3.64 -5.16
CA THR A 118 11.56 3.63 -4.03
C THR A 118 11.75 2.22 -3.45
N SER A 119 11.29 1.21 -4.17
CA SER A 119 11.56 -0.19 -3.86
C SER A 119 11.97 -0.99 -5.09
N ALA A 120 12.51 -2.19 -4.87
CA ALA A 120 12.58 -3.18 -5.92
C ALA A 120 11.16 -3.49 -6.45
N PRO A 121 10.99 -3.69 -7.78
CA PRO A 121 9.74 -4.18 -8.33
C PRO A 121 9.56 -5.67 -8.06
N SER A 122 8.32 -6.08 -7.77
CA SER A 122 7.92 -7.47 -7.61
C SER A 122 6.84 -7.82 -8.64
N ALA A 123 6.97 -8.98 -9.27
CA ALA A 123 6.05 -9.45 -10.29
C ALA A 123 5.61 -10.88 -10.03
N GLY A 124 4.34 -11.16 -10.31
CA GLY A 124 3.74 -12.49 -10.21
C GLY A 124 2.83 -12.78 -11.39
N LEU A 125 2.68 -14.06 -11.73
CA LEU A 125 1.72 -14.51 -12.73
C LEU A 125 0.38 -14.77 -12.05
N ARG A 126 -0.72 -14.17 -12.52
CA ARG A 126 -2.06 -14.53 -12.01
C ARG A 126 -2.27 -16.02 -12.23
N TYR A 127 -2.73 -16.66 -11.17
CA TYR A 127 -2.76 -18.10 -11.07
C TYR A 127 -3.49 -18.74 -12.26
N ASN A 128 -2.81 -19.66 -12.95
CA ASN A 128 -3.34 -20.41 -14.10
C ASN A 128 -3.80 -19.53 -15.28
N THR A 129 -3.11 -18.40 -15.52
CA THR A 129 -3.37 -17.51 -16.66
C THR A 129 -2.07 -17.04 -17.32
N THR A 130 -2.20 -16.15 -18.31
CA THR A 130 -1.09 -15.49 -18.99
C THR A 130 -1.03 -13.99 -18.67
N THR A 131 -1.48 -13.61 -17.48
CA THR A 131 -1.43 -12.21 -16.99
C THR A 131 -0.37 -12.05 -15.91
N VAL A 132 0.59 -11.17 -16.13
CA VAL A 132 1.57 -10.74 -15.13
C VAL A 132 1.04 -9.50 -14.43
N ASP A 133 1.14 -9.46 -13.10
CA ASP A 133 0.97 -8.24 -12.31
C ASP A 133 2.33 -7.83 -11.74
N LEU A 134 2.63 -6.55 -11.81
CA LEU A 134 3.87 -5.92 -11.39
C LEU A 134 3.54 -4.83 -10.38
N ALA A 135 4.23 -4.84 -9.25
CA ALA A 135 4.05 -3.82 -8.23
C ALA A 135 5.38 -3.29 -7.68
N ALA A 136 5.36 -2.03 -7.25
CA ALA A 136 6.49 -1.36 -6.61
C ALA A 136 6.00 -0.27 -5.67
N ARG A 137 6.81 0.13 -4.69
CA ARG A 137 6.50 1.28 -3.83
C ARG A 137 6.91 2.58 -4.50
N GLY A 138 6.04 3.58 -4.52
CA GLY A 138 6.32 4.91 -5.06
C GLY A 138 7.11 5.82 -4.11
N THR A 139 7.47 7.02 -4.58
CA THR A 139 8.13 8.07 -3.75
C THR A 139 7.24 8.62 -2.64
N ASP A 140 5.93 8.42 -2.74
CA ASP A 140 4.94 8.80 -1.74
C ASP A 140 4.53 7.65 -0.82
N ASN A 141 5.30 6.55 -0.82
CA ASN A 141 5.02 5.33 -0.07
C ASN A 141 3.67 4.67 -0.42
N ALA A 142 3.11 4.91 -1.61
CA ALA A 142 1.97 4.14 -2.11
C ALA A 142 2.42 2.89 -2.87
N LEU A 143 1.53 1.91 -2.97
CA LEU A 143 1.68 0.76 -3.87
C LEU A 143 1.32 1.20 -5.29
N TYR A 144 2.26 1.09 -6.21
CA TYR A 144 2.00 1.25 -7.63
C TYR A 144 1.93 -0.11 -8.29
N HIS A 145 0.97 -0.27 -9.18
CA HIS A 145 0.65 -1.54 -9.83
C HIS A 145 0.46 -1.35 -11.34
N ARG A 146 0.80 -2.36 -12.12
CA ARG A 146 0.40 -2.50 -13.52
C ARG A 146 0.37 -3.97 -13.92
N SER A 147 -0.36 -4.29 -14.98
CA SER A 147 -0.44 -5.66 -15.49
C SER A 147 -0.09 -5.76 -16.97
N LEU A 148 0.25 -6.98 -17.40
CA LEU A 148 0.52 -7.36 -18.78
C LEU A 148 -0.20 -8.66 -19.09
N VAL A 149 -1.13 -8.62 -20.03
CA VAL A 149 -1.69 -9.84 -20.65
C VAL A 149 -0.78 -10.25 -21.80
N GLN A 150 -0.51 -11.54 -21.95
CA GLN A 150 0.34 -12.04 -23.04
C GLN A 150 -0.15 -11.55 -24.41
N GLY A 151 0.79 -11.04 -25.21
CA GLY A 151 0.50 -10.47 -26.53
C GLY A 151 -0.14 -9.09 -26.51
N GLN A 152 -0.33 -8.48 -25.35
CA GLN A 152 -0.83 -7.11 -25.20
C GLN A 152 0.29 -6.15 -24.76
N SER A 153 -0.01 -4.86 -24.74
CA SER A 153 0.83 -3.87 -24.08
C SER A 153 0.55 -3.86 -22.58
N TRP A 154 1.55 -3.43 -21.81
CA TRP A 154 1.37 -3.19 -20.39
C TRP A 154 0.28 -2.14 -20.12
N SER A 155 -0.50 -2.34 -19.06
CA SER A 155 -1.46 -1.33 -18.58
C SER A 155 -0.76 -0.06 -18.09
N PRO A 156 -1.50 1.06 -17.93
CA PRO A 156 -1.04 2.21 -17.17
C PRO A 156 -0.74 1.85 -15.71
N TRP A 157 0.03 2.71 -15.04
CA TRP A 157 0.25 2.63 -13.59
C TRP A 157 -1.04 2.97 -12.83
N GLU A 158 -1.44 2.07 -11.95
CA GLU A 158 -2.49 2.24 -10.96
C GLU A 158 -1.86 2.50 -9.60
N LYS A 159 -2.48 3.38 -8.81
CA LYS A 159 -2.04 3.69 -7.46
C LYS A 159 -3.01 3.08 -6.44
N PHE A 160 -2.45 2.32 -5.52
CA PHE A 160 -3.13 1.65 -4.43
C PHE A 160 -2.43 1.96 -3.11
N ASP A 161 -3.16 1.81 -2.01
CA ASP A 161 -2.65 1.86 -0.65
C ASP A 161 -1.83 3.13 -0.33
N GLN A 162 -1.53 3.33 0.94
CA GLN A 162 -0.68 4.41 1.40
C GLN A 162 0.15 3.88 2.56
N ASN A 163 1.31 4.50 2.82
CA ASN A 163 2.19 4.17 3.95
C ASN A 163 2.81 2.76 3.88
N LEU A 164 3.26 2.32 2.71
CA LEU A 164 4.07 1.12 2.56
C LEU A 164 5.44 1.30 3.24
N GLY A 165 5.75 0.37 4.13
CA GLY A 165 7.03 0.23 4.82
C GLY A 165 8.05 -0.67 4.10
N SER A 166 7.64 -1.45 3.10
CA SER A 166 8.53 -2.35 2.33
C SER A 166 8.25 -2.36 0.83
N ALA A 167 9.14 -3.02 0.08
CA ALA A 167 8.80 -3.54 -1.25
C ALA A 167 7.59 -4.50 -1.18
N PRO A 168 6.79 -4.60 -2.26
CA PRO A 168 5.72 -5.59 -2.35
C PRO A 168 6.25 -6.98 -2.67
N THR A 169 5.44 -7.99 -2.35
CA THR A 169 5.59 -9.38 -2.80
C THR A 169 4.33 -9.78 -3.54
N VAL A 170 4.47 -10.05 -4.84
CA VAL A 170 3.35 -10.34 -5.75
C VAL A 170 3.36 -11.81 -6.11
N VAL A 171 2.27 -12.52 -5.82
CA VAL A 171 2.18 -13.98 -6.01
C VAL A 171 0.80 -14.42 -6.47
N GLY A 172 0.75 -15.22 -7.54
CA GLY A 172 -0.49 -15.86 -7.99
C GLY A 172 -0.82 -17.07 -7.14
N PHE A 173 -2.01 -17.08 -6.53
CA PHE A 173 -2.43 -18.16 -5.65
C PHE A 173 -3.94 -18.42 -5.73
N HIS A 174 -4.40 -19.59 -5.25
CA HIS A 174 -5.79 -19.98 -4.97
C HIS A 174 -6.69 -20.32 -6.17
N SER A 175 -7.28 -19.34 -6.83
CA SER A 175 -8.30 -19.53 -7.88
C SER A 175 -7.78 -19.08 -9.24
N SER A 176 -8.28 -19.66 -10.33
CA SER A 176 -7.86 -19.21 -11.67
C SER A 176 -8.08 -17.70 -11.81
N GLY A 177 -7.01 -16.99 -12.19
CA GLY A 177 -7.00 -15.54 -12.35
C GLY A 177 -6.80 -14.72 -11.08
N SER A 178 -6.52 -15.32 -9.92
CA SER A 178 -6.18 -14.54 -8.71
C SER A 178 -4.70 -14.26 -8.53
N ILE A 179 -4.42 -13.17 -7.82
CA ILE A 179 -3.08 -12.71 -7.44
C ILE A 179 -3.16 -11.93 -6.13
N ASP A 180 -2.14 -12.11 -5.30
CA ASP A 180 -1.98 -11.49 -4.01
C ASP A 180 -0.77 -10.56 -4.02
N VAL A 181 -0.88 -9.45 -3.30
CA VAL A 181 0.18 -8.48 -3.05
C VAL A 181 0.31 -8.33 -1.55
N PHE A 182 1.43 -8.79 -1.01
CA PHE A 182 1.80 -8.64 0.38
C PHE A 182 2.79 -7.50 0.53
N THR A 183 2.57 -6.65 1.54
CA THR A 183 3.45 -5.53 1.87
C THR A 183 3.62 -5.47 3.37
N ARG A 184 4.64 -4.76 3.83
CA ARG A 184 4.68 -4.25 5.19
C ARG A 184 4.13 -2.82 5.20
N ASP A 185 3.28 -2.48 6.16
CA ASP A 185 2.87 -1.10 6.38
C ASP A 185 3.88 -0.33 7.27
N ALA A 186 3.67 0.98 7.44
CA ALA A 186 4.50 1.82 8.30
C ALA A 186 4.43 1.44 9.80
N GLY A 187 3.40 0.72 10.23
CA GLY A 187 3.24 0.18 11.58
C GLY A 187 3.93 -1.17 11.80
N GLY A 188 4.55 -1.74 10.76
CA GLY A 188 5.24 -3.02 10.83
C GLY A 188 4.33 -4.24 10.63
N ASN A 189 3.05 -4.05 10.27
CA ASN A 189 2.13 -5.15 9.99
C ASN A 189 2.25 -5.59 8.54
N VAL A 190 1.95 -6.86 8.28
CA VAL A 190 1.77 -7.38 6.93
C VAL A 190 0.39 -7.00 6.43
N ALA A 191 0.30 -6.36 5.27
CA ALA A 191 -0.95 -6.04 4.61
C ALA A 191 -1.08 -6.85 3.32
N GLN A 192 -2.28 -7.38 3.06
CA GLN A 192 -2.65 -8.11 1.86
C GLN A 192 -3.63 -7.31 1.02
N ARG A 193 -3.30 -7.09 -0.24
CA ARG A 193 -4.26 -6.70 -1.30
C ARG A 193 -4.33 -7.85 -2.29
N TYR A 194 -5.53 -8.21 -2.76
CA TYR A 194 -5.65 -9.33 -3.70
C TYR A 194 -6.67 -9.06 -4.80
N TRP A 195 -6.40 -9.58 -5.98
CA TRP A 195 -7.31 -9.56 -7.11
C TRP A 195 -8.04 -10.89 -7.20
N GLN A 196 -9.36 -10.85 -7.22
CA GLN A 196 -10.20 -12.03 -7.45
C GLN A 196 -11.50 -11.61 -8.13
N ASN A 197 -12.04 -12.48 -8.98
CA ASN A 197 -13.35 -12.29 -9.62
C ASN A 197 -13.49 -10.93 -10.35
N GLY A 198 -12.41 -10.46 -10.97
CA GLY A 198 -12.43 -9.22 -11.76
C GLY A 198 -12.29 -7.93 -10.94
N SER A 199 -11.88 -8.00 -9.67
CA SER A 199 -11.74 -6.82 -8.82
C SER A 199 -10.62 -6.93 -7.78
N TRP A 200 -10.04 -5.79 -7.41
CA TRP A 200 -9.12 -5.66 -6.27
C TRP A 200 -9.88 -5.59 -4.94
N ASN A 201 -9.42 -6.35 -3.96
CA ASN A 201 -9.89 -6.37 -2.58
C ASN A 201 -8.75 -5.95 -1.64
N GLY A 202 -9.10 -5.43 -0.45
CA GLY A 202 -8.13 -4.98 0.53
C GLY A 202 -7.70 -3.50 0.42
N PRO A 203 -6.69 -3.07 1.20
CA PRO A 203 -5.76 -3.94 1.92
C PRO A 203 -6.39 -4.51 3.20
N TYR A 204 -6.03 -5.75 3.55
CA TYR A 204 -6.39 -6.41 4.80
C TYR A 204 -5.14 -6.55 5.67
N ASP A 205 -5.27 -6.18 6.94
CA ASP A 205 -4.19 -6.32 7.92
C ASP A 205 -4.07 -7.79 8.36
N LEU A 206 -2.91 -8.39 8.12
CA LEU A 206 -2.52 -9.73 8.54
C LEU A 206 -1.68 -9.74 9.83
N GLY A 207 -1.62 -8.61 10.53
CA GLY A 207 -0.87 -8.40 11.76
C GLY A 207 0.63 -8.61 11.58
N GLY A 208 1.28 -9.09 12.65
CA GLY A 208 2.73 -9.23 12.72
C GLY A 208 3.41 -7.96 13.22
N GLN A 209 4.74 -8.01 13.32
CA GLN A 209 5.63 -6.88 13.64
C GLN A 209 6.97 -7.20 13.00
N ILE A 210 7.14 -6.75 11.76
CA ILE A 210 8.24 -7.16 10.87
C ILE A 210 9.09 -5.95 10.47
N ILE A 211 10.34 -6.17 10.05
CA ILE A 211 11.26 -5.07 9.68
C ILE A 211 11.44 -4.94 8.15
N GLY A 212 11.26 -6.03 7.40
CA GLY A 212 11.50 -6.06 5.94
C GLY A 212 10.27 -6.41 5.10
N ALA A 213 10.48 -6.73 3.82
CA ALA A 213 9.42 -7.24 2.96
C ALA A 213 9.07 -8.70 3.34
N PRO A 214 7.78 -9.11 3.26
CA PRO A 214 7.39 -10.52 3.31
C PRO A 214 7.95 -11.29 2.11
N ALA A 215 8.27 -12.57 2.29
CA ALA A 215 8.50 -13.50 1.19
C ALA A 215 7.38 -14.51 1.12
N SER A 216 7.20 -15.12 -0.04
CA SER A 216 6.21 -16.17 -0.25
C SER A 216 6.78 -17.33 -1.03
N ALA A 217 6.33 -18.55 -0.73
CA ALA A 217 6.59 -19.74 -1.55
C ALA A 217 5.31 -20.58 -1.69
N THR A 218 5.27 -21.38 -2.76
CA THR A 218 4.15 -22.28 -3.05
C THR A 218 4.69 -23.68 -3.37
N ALA A 219 4.76 -24.55 -2.37
CA ALA A 219 5.13 -25.96 -2.59
C ALA A 219 4.00 -26.83 -3.16
N TRP A 220 2.73 -26.41 -3.07
CA TRP A 220 1.59 -27.18 -3.56
C TRP A 220 0.53 -26.31 -4.21
N LEU A 221 -0.33 -26.96 -4.99
CA LEU A 221 -1.59 -26.39 -5.43
C LEU A 221 -2.39 -25.94 -4.19
N ASN A 222 -2.84 -24.69 -4.18
CA ASN A 222 -3.63 -24.12 -3.08
C ASN A 222 -2.94 -24.11 -1.70
N ARG A 223 -1.60 -24.17 -1.64
CA ARG A 223 -0.84 -23.74 -0.47
C ARG A 223 0.10 -22.57 -0.76
N LEU A 224 0.02 -21.52 0.05
CA LEU A 224 0.91 -20.37 0.02
C LEU A 224 1.46 -20.15 1.42
N ASP A 225 2.78 -20.25 1.56
CA ASP A 225 3.45 -19.96 2.83
C ASP A 225 4.13 -18.59 2.75
N LEU A 226 3.87 -17.75 3.75
CA LEU A 226 4.50 -16.43 3.93
C LEU A 226 5.60 -16.52 4.98
N PHE A 227 6.73 -15.90 4.68
CA PHE A 227 7.91 -15.87 5.55
C PHE A 227 8.31 -14.43 5.82
N VAL A 228 8.58 -14.10 7.07
CA VAL A 228 8.93 -12.73 7.47
C VAL A 228 10.05 -12.73 8.50
N ARG A 229 10.86 -11.65 8.46
CA ARG A 229 11.79 -11.31 9.53
C ARG A 229 11.08 -10.41 10.55
N GLY A 230 10.90 -10.92 11.76
CA GLY A 230 10.32 -10.16 12.87
C GLY A 230 11.23 -9.03 13.37
N THR A 231 10.70 -8.16 14.23
CA THR A 231 11.49 -7.07 14.86
C THR A 231 12.63 -7.55 15.76
N ASN A 232 12.58 -8.80 16.19
CA ASN A 232 13.64 -9.51 16.90
C ASN A 232 14.65 -10.20 15.98
N ASN A 233 14.59 -9.94 14.67
CA ASN A 233 15.40 -10.58 13.62
C ASN A 233 15.15 -12.08 13.41
N PHE A 234 14.15 -12.68 14.05
CA PHE A 234 13.85 -14.10 13.88
C PHE A 234 12.93 -14.35 12.69
N LEU A 235 13.01 -15.57 12.16
CA LEU A 235 12.16 -16.03 11.07
C LEU A 235 10.79 -16.45 11.62
N TYR A 236 9.72 -15.90 11.04
CA TYR A 236 8.35 -16.33 11.29
C TYR A 236 7.72 -16.80 9.99
N TYR A 237 6.77 -17.74 10.09
CA TYR A 237 5.96 -18.20 8.98
C TYR A 237 4.46 -18.08 9.25
N HIS A 238 3.67 -17.94 8.18
CA HIS A 238 2.21 -18.01 8.18
C HIS A 238 1.73 -18.75 6.93
N GLU A 239 0.86 -19.74 7.10
CA GLU A 239 0.21 -20.43 5.97
C GLU A 239 -1.03 -19.63 5.55
N HIS A 240 -1.00 -19.05 4.36
CA HIS A 240 -2.09 -18.25 3.81
C HIS A 240 -3.07 -19.14 3.00
N PRO A 241 -4.42 -18.98 3.13
CA PRO A 241 -5.17 -17.96 3.88
C PRO A 241 -5.74 -18.50 5.20
N THR A 242 -4.95 -19.24 5.99
CA THR A 242 -5.44 -19.87 7.22
C THR A 242 -6.09 -18.83 8.14
N PRO A 243 -7.33 -19.06 8.62
CA PRO A 243 -8.00 -18.13 9.52
C PRO A 243 -7.20 -17.91 10.81
N GLY A 244 -7.04 -16.64 11.18
CA GLY A 244 -6.29 -16.22 12.37
C GLY A 244 -4.91 -15.66 11.98
N MET A 245 -4.64 -14.44 12.43
CA MET A 245 -3.41 -13.69 12.12
C MET A 245 -2.22 -14.15 12.98
N VAL A 246 -2.01 -15.46 13.10
CA VAL A 246 -0.98 -16.03 13.97
C VAL A 246 0.27 -16.32 13.14
N TRP A 247 1.33 -15.57 13.44
CA TRP A 247 2.68 -15.82 12.95
C TRP A 247 3.37 -16.85 13.83
N THR A 248 3.92 -17.91 13.23
CA THR A 248 4.62 -18.98 13.95
C THR A 248 6.13 -18.74 13.88
N LEU A 249 6.79 -18.65 15.04
CA LEU A 249 8.26 -18.60 15.12
C LEU A 249 8.83 -19.90 14.54
N VAL A 250 9.75 -19.77 13.57
CA VAL A 250 10.45 -20.92 12.99
C VAL A 250 11.65 -21.29 13.86
N ASP A 251 12.55 -20.32 14.10
CA ASP A 251 13.67 -20.46 15.04
C ASP A 251 14.23 -19.09 15.46
N GLN A 252 15.20 -19.10 16.36
CA GLN A 252 15.81 -17.91 16.97
C GLN A 252 17.17 -17.53 16.35
N THR A 253 17.46 -17.99 15.14
CA THR A 253 18.64 -17.55 14.40
C THR A 253 18.39 -16.12 13.92
N PRO A 254 19.22 -15.13 14.31
CA PRO A 254 19.01 -13.75 13.90
C PRO A 254 19.37 -13.57 12.43
N LEU A 255 18.37 -13.32 11.61
CA LEU A 255 18.55 -12.98 10.21
C LEU A 255 19.11 -11.56 10.07
N SER A 256 19.91 -11.35 9.02
CA SER A 256 20.50 -10.07 8.61
C SER A 256 19.93 -9.55 7.29
N SER A 257 18.92 -10.24 6.72
CA SER A 257 18.10 -9.76 5.60
C SER A 257 16.66 -10.24 5.74
N SER A 258 15.73 -9.68 4.96
CA SER A 258 14.46 -10.38 4.71
C SER A 258 14.74 -11.77 4.12
N PRO A 259 13.88 -12.78 4.43
CA PRO A 259 13.94 -14.05 3.73
C PRO A 259 13.54 -13.87 2.26
N ALA A 260 13.93 -14.82 1.42
CA ALA A 260 13.38 -15.07 0.09
C ALA A 260 12.98 -16.55 0.01
N GLY A 261 11.86 -16.86 -0.63
CA GLY A 261 11.34 -18.21 -0.73
C GLY A 261 11.06 -18.61 -2.19
N THR A 262 11.25 -19.88 -2.50
CA THR A 262 10.88 -20.48 -3.79
C THR A 262 10.55 -21.97 -3.58
N SER A 263 10.08 -22.65 -4.62
CA SER A 263 9.90 -24.09 -4.64
C SER A 263 10.55 -24.69 -5.89
N ASP A 264 11.20 -25.84 -5.72
CA ASP A 264 11.86 -26.58 -6.79
C ASP A 264 11.03 -27.80 -7.24
N ARG A 265 10.19 -28.33 -6.35
CA ARG A 265 9.28 -29.46 -6.62
C ARG A 265 8.11 -29.49 -5.64
N PRO A 266 7.05 -30.27 -5.94
CA PRO A 266 5.94 -30.42 -5.01
C PRO A 266 6.39 -30.88 -3.63
N GLY A 267 5.93 -30.16 -2.60
CA GLY A 267 6.24 -30.45 -1.19
C GLY A 267 7.62 -30.02 -0.70
N HIS A 268 8.32 -29.22 -1.49
CA HIS A 268 9.63 -28.71 -1.13
C HIS A 268 9.73 -27.22 -1.44
N GLU A 269 10.16 -26.45 -0.44
CA GLU A 269 10.47 -25.05 -0.58
C GLU A 269 11.93 -24.80 -0.16
N LEU A 270 12.53 -23.79 -0.76
CA LEU A 270 13.87 -23.33 -0.46
C LEU A 270 13.76 -21.91 0.08
N LEU A 271 14.29 -21.69 1.29
CA LEU A 271 14.40 -20.38 1.90
C LEU A 271 15.83 -19.87 1.84
N PHE A 272 16.00 -18.61 1.50
CA PHE A 272 17.29 -17.93 1.45
C PHE A 272 17.25 -16.72 2.39
N ALA A 273 18.30 -16.50 3.15
CA ALA A 273 18.47 -15.29 3.95
C ALA A 273 19.96 -15.06 4.22
N ARG A 274 20.33 -13.81 4.52
CA ARG A 274 21.65 -13.52 5.10
C ARG A 274 21.64 -13.80 6.59
N VAL A 275 22.69 -14.46 7.06
CA VAL A 275 23.00 -14.60 8.49
C VAL A 275 24.40 -14.02 8.68
N GLY A 276 24.46 -12.80 9.23
CA GLY A 276 25.67 -11.98 9.15
C GLY A 276 26.02 -11.64 7.70
N ASN A 277 27.24 -12.01 7.27
CA ASN A 277 27.77 -11.76 5.92
C ASN A 277 27.62 -12.94 4.97
N ASP A 278 26.97 -14.01 5.41
CA ASP A 278 26.86 -15.26 4.66
C ASP A 278 25.47 -15.38 4.04
N LEU A 279 25.39 -15.76 2.76
CA LEU A 279 24.12 -16.17 2.16
C LEU A 279 23.85 -17.59 2.61
N GLN A 280 22.70 -17.82 3.21
CA GLN A 280 22.30 -19.14 3.66
C GLN A 280 21.06 -19.60 2.94
N ILE A 281 20.99 -20.91 2.70
CA ILE A 281 19.84 -21.63 2.18
C ILE A 281 19.30 -22.58 3.25
N ARG A 282 18.00 -22.84 3.22
CA ARG A 282 17.33 -23.81 4.07
C ARG A 282 16.28 -24.54 3.27
N ASP A 283 16.27 -25.86 3.41
CA ASP A 283 15.21 -26.73 2.91
C ASP A 283 13.99 -26.68 3.84
N VAL A 284 12.81 -26.62 3.24
CA VAL A 284 11.52 -26.67 3.94
C VAL A 284 10.71 -27.80 3.31
N THR A 285 10.35 -28.79 4.13
CA THR A 285 9.45 -29.86 3.70
C THR A 285 8.03 -29.45 4.02
N VAL A 286 7.24 -29.30 2.96
CA VAL A 286 5.86 -28.86 3.05
C VAL A 286 4.98 -30.09 2.83
N PRO A 287 4.27 -30.58 3.85
CA PRO A 287 3.38 -31.72 3.65
C PRO A 287 2.24 -31.34 2.71
N GLY A 288 1.62 -32.35 2.07
CA GLY A 288 0.59 -32.17 1.06
C GLY A 288 -0.56 -31.25 1.52
N PRO A 289 -1.38 -30.73 0.58
CA PRO A 289 -2.52 -29.90 0.93
C PRO A 289 -3.39 -30.61 1.97
N LEU A 290 -3.68 -29.93 3.08
CA LEU A 290 -4.44 -30.44 4.25
C LEU A 290 -3.67 -31.33 5.25
N LEU A 291 -2.36 -31.54 5.09
CA LEU A 291 -1.56 -32.45 5.94
C LEU A 291 -0.58 -31.71 6.88
N GLY A 292 -1.03 -30.76 7.68
CA GLY A 292 -0.23 -30.22 8.78
C GLY A 292 0.84 -29.18 8.42
N LYS A 293 1.68 -28.83 9.40
CA LYS A 293 2.61 -27.71 9.33
C LYS A 293 3.91 -28.06 8.58
N PRO A 294 4.57 -27.11 7.90
CA PRO A 294 5.89 -27.33 7.30
C PRO A 294 6.93 -27.71 8.35
N THR A 295 7.94 -28.49 7.94
CA THR A 295 9.14 -28.75 8.74
C THR A 295 10.34 -28.06 8.13
N PHE A 296 11.14 -27.44 8.99
CA PHE A 296 12.26 -26.60 8.59
C PHE A 296 13.57 -27.32 8.87
N GLY A 297 14.40 -27.50 7.83
CA GLY A 297 15.77 -28.00 7.97
C GLY A 297 16.71 -26.96 8.61
N PRO A 298 17.98 -27.33 8.87
CA PRO A 298 18.98 -26.37 9.32
C PRO A 298 19.32 -25.36 8.21
N TRP A 299 19.93 -24.23 8.59
CA TRP A 299 20.56 -23.35 7.61
C TRP A 299 21.87 -23.95 7.08
N SER A 300 22.14 -23.76 5.79
CA SER A 300 23.36 -24.17 5.09
C SER A 300 23.98 -22.98 4.36
N SER A 301 25.29 -22.80 4.45
CA SER A 301 26.01 -21.71 3.80
C SER A 301 26.11 -21.91 2.28
N LEU A 302 25.86 -20.85 1.51
CA LEU A 302 26.15 -20.72 0.09
C LEU A 302 27.40 -19.87 -0.18
N GLY A 303 28.05 -19.37 0.88
CA GLY A 303 29.24 -18.56 0.84
C GLY A 303 29.00 -17.08 1.17
N PRO A 304 30.10 -16.37 1.49
CA PRO A 304 30.04 -14.97 1.86
C PRO A 304 29.57 -14.12 0.68
N ILE A 305 28.63 -13.21 0.93
CA ILE A 305 28.34 -12.11 0.02
C ILE A 305 29.20 -10.94 0.48
N ALA A 306 30.05 -10.42 -0.41
CA ALA A 306 30.69 -9.14 -0.18
C ALA A 306 29.59 -8.09 -0.01
N LEU A 307 29.47 -7.54 1.21
CA LEU A 307 28.69 -6.32 1.40
C LEU A 307 29.27 -5.26 0.45
N PRO A 308 28.46 -4.42 -0.21
CA PRO A 308 29.01 -3.21 -0.79
C PRO A 308 29.85 -2.52 0.30
N SER A 309 31.13 -2.27 0.00
CA SER A 309 32.10 -1.67 0.94
C SER A 309 31.70 -0.25 1.35
N THR A 310 30.78 0.33 0.61
CA THR A 310 30.00 1.49 0.98
C THR A 310 28.66 1.02 1.55
N PRO A 311 28.23 1.52 2.72
CA PRO A 311 26.79 1.55 3.03
C PRO A 311 26.07 2.03 1.77
N PRO A 312 24.86 1.53 1.43
CA PRO A 312 24.04 2.28 0.49
C PRO A 312 24.11 3.74 0.92
N PRO A 313 24.31 4.72 0.01
CA PRO A 313 24.20 6.11 0.41
C PRO A 313 22.93 6.14 1.26
N PRO A 314 22.98 6.71 2.48
CA PRO A 314 21.79 6.77 3.31
C PRO A 314 20.69 7.15 2.34
N VAL A 315 19.64 6.31 2.20
CA VAL A 315 18.42 6.79 1.54
C VAL A 315 18.26 8.12 2.20
N ASP A 316 18.43 9.22 1.43
CA ASP A 316 18.54 10.53 2.03
C ASP A 316 17.39 10.55 3.00
N THR A 317 17.70 10.47 4.29
CA THR A 317 16.77 10.93 5.28
C THR A 317 16.79 12.37 4.83
N PRO A 318 15.71 12.86 4.18
CA PRO A 318 15.76 14.20 3.63
C PRO A 318 16.29 15.01 4.78
N ALA A 319 17.45 15.66 4.59
CA ALA A 319 18.12 16.39 5.67
C ALA A 319 17.01 17.08 6.46
N PRO A 320 16.95 17.01 7.81
CA PRO A 320 15.87 17.66 8.53
C PRO A 320 15.79 19.06 7.96
N LEU A 321 14.68 19.33 7.26
CA LEU A 321 14.62 20.44 6.32
C LEU A 321 15.17 21.65 7.07
N PRO A 322 16.09 22.46 6.49
CA PRO A 322 16.38 23.75 7.10
C PRO A 322 15.02 24.36 7.41
N ALA A 323 14.82 24.77 8.68
CA ALA A 323 13.52 25.19 9.19
C ALA A 323 12.82 25.97 8.08
N PRO A 324 11.67 25.49 7.56
CA PRO A 324 11.23 25.82 6.22
C PRO A 324 11.25 27.34 6.10
N ALA A 325 12.05 27.87 5.16
CA ALA A 325 11.72 29.18 4.63
C ALA A 325 10.23 29.13 4.31
N PRO A 326 9.40 30.08 4.79
CA PRO A 326 7.96 29.96 4.73
C PRO A 326 7.58 29.56 3.32
N ALA A 327 7.05 28.33 3.18
CA ALA A 327 6.87 27.72 1.88
C ALA A 327 6.05 28.66 0.99
N PRO A 328 6.38 28.85 -0.30
CA PRO A 328 5.38 29.32 -1.21
C PRO A 328 4.20 28.35 -1.08
N VAL A 329 3.05 28.88 -0.66
CA VAL A 329 1.84 28.12 -0.33
C VAL A 329 1.46 27.26 -1.54
N GLN A 330 1.90 26.02 -1.56
CA GLN A 330 1.47 25.06 -2.57
C GLN A 330 0.09 24.57 -2.12
N PRO A 331 -0.98 24.85 -2.88
CA PRO A 331 -2.34 24.62 -2.42
C PRO A 331 -2.56 23.11 -2.23
N ALA A 332 -3.11 22.75 -1.06
CA ALA A 332 -3.61 21.40 -0.80
C ALA A 332 -4.46 20.93 -1.98
N ALA A 333 -4.30 19.66 -2.39
CA ALA A 333 -5.15 19.05 -3.40
C ALA A 333 -6.62 19.43 -3.11
N PRO A 334 -7.35 20.01 -4.08
CA PRO A 334 -8.64 20.64 -3.79
C PRO A 334 -9.61 19.57 -3.30
N LEU A 335 -9.96 19.66 -2.03
CA LEU A 335 -11.01 18.82 -1.46
C LEU A 335 -12.29 19.02 -2.27
N ILE A 336 -12.93 17.91 -2.66
CA ILE A 336 -14.20 17.96 -3.38
C ILE A 336 -15.24 18.64 -2.48
N THR A 337 -15.84 19.72 -2.97
CA THR A 337 -16.88 20.46 -2.26
C THR A 337 -18.24 19.78 -2.48
N LEU A 338 -18.90 19.39 -1.39
CA LEU A 338 -20.25 18.86 -1.46
C LEU A 338 -21.22 19.96 -1.88
N ALA A 339 -21.93 19.75 -2.98
CA ALA A 339 -22.91 20.70 -3.52
C ALA A 339 -24.38 20.18 -3.50
N PRO A 340 -24.90 19.66 -2.37
CA PRO A 340 -26.29 19.21 -2.29
C PRO A 340 -27.24 20.40 -2.43
N THR A 341 -28.39 20.23 -3.07
CA THR A 341 -29.32 21.34 -3.34
C THR A 341 -30.50 21.33 -2.37
N ILE A 342 -30.83 22.49 -1.79
CA ILE A 342 -32.09 22.65 -1.05
C ILE A 342 -33.20 22.95 -2.07
N SER A 343 -34.09 21.99 -2.25
CA SER A 343 -35.27 22.11 -3.12
C SER A 343 -36.53 22.28 -2.26
N TYR A 344 -37.41 23.20 -2.66
CA TYR A 344 -38.63 23.51 -1.93
C TYR A 344 -39.71 24.10 -2.82
N GLN A 345 -40.96 23.89 -2.40
CA GLN A 345 -42.15 24.53 -2.96
C GLN A 345 -42.80 25.37 -1.87
N PHE A 346 -43.30 26.56 -2.22
CA PHE A 346 -43.77 27.52 -1.23
C PHE A 346 -44.94 28.38 -1.70
N SER A 347 -45.72 28.86 -0.74
CA SER A 347 -46.66 29.98 -0.90
C SER A 347 -46.35 31.02 0.20
N ALA A 348 -46.00 32.25 -0.21
CA ALA A 348 -45.50 33.29 0.68
C ALA A 348 -46.55 34.38 0.94
N ALA A 349 -46.80 34.68 2.22
CA ALA A 349 -47.69 35.75 2.67
C ALA A 349 -46.90 36.87 3.40
N LYS A 350 -47.62 37.87 3.93
CA LYS A 350 -47.01 39.02 4.65
C LYS A 350 -46.30 38.60 5.95
N ARG A 351 -46.87 37.64 6.71
CA ARG A 351 -46.37 37.25 8.05
C ARG A 351 -45.84 35.82 8.13
N THR A 352 -46.26 34.94 7.22
CA THR A 352 -45.89 33.52 7.21
C THR A 352 -45.66 33.02 5.78
N THR A 353 -44.97 31.89 5.64
CA THR A 353 -44.81 31.14 4.38
C THR A 353 -45.13 29.68 4.64
N ARG A 354 -45.95 29.07 3.77
CA ARG A 354 -46.21 27.63 3.80
C ARG A 354 -45.28 26.95 2.83
N LEU A 355 -44.49 25.98 3.31
CA LEU A 355 -43.70 25.10 2.45
C LEU A 355 -44.50 23.80 2.25
N SER A 356 -44.80 23.43 1.01
CA SER A 356 -45.44 22.13 0.69
C SER A 356 -44.41 21.01 0.53
N ALA A 357 -43.17 21.37 0.18
CA ALA A 357 -42.04 20.46 0.09
C ALA A 357 -40.77 21.16 0.57
N LEU A 358 -39.89 20.40 1.23
CA LEU A 358 -38.53 20.81 1.57
C LEU A 358 -37.63 19.57 1.57
N ASN A 359 -36.68 19.54 0.65
CA ASN A 359 -35.80 18.41 0.41
C ASN A 359 -34.34 18.87 0.24
N VAL A 360 -33.42 18.00 0.61
CA VAL A 360 -32.00 18.10 0.29
C VAL A 360 -31.70 17.05 -0.77
N THR A 361 -31.44 17.48 -2.00
CA THR A 361 -31.17 16.61 -3.16
C THR A 361 -29.68 16.53 -3.46
N ALA A 362 -29.28 15.54 -4.26
CA ALA A 362 -27.88 15.26 -4.61
C ALA A 362 -26.99 14.99 -3.37
N VAL A 363 -27.52 14.28 -2.37
CA VAL A 363 -26.74 13.83 -1.20
C VAL A 363 -25.99 12.56 -1.59
N PRO A 364 -24.64 12.53 -1.56
CA PRO A 364 -23.89 11.33 -1.96
C PRO A 364 -24.00 10.22 -0.91
N ALA A 365 -23.68 8.99 -1.34
CA ALA A 365 -23.57 7.86 -0.43
C ALA A 365 -22.47 8.12 0.62
N GLY A 366 -22.76 7.75 1.87
CA GLY A 366 -21.91 7.97 3.04
C GLY A 366 -21.98 9.38 3.63
N ALA A 367 -22.73 10.31 3.05
CA ALA A 367 -22.89 11.65 3.62
C ALA A 367 -23.98 11.71 4.69
N THR A 368 -23.74 12.54 5.70
CA THR A 368 -24.68 12.86 6.77
C THR A 368 -25.30 14.22 6.53
N VAL A 369 -26.64 14.30 6.59
CA VAL A 369 -27.40 15.55 6.56
C VAL A 369 -27.92 15.83 7.96
N LYS A 370 -27.53 16.98 8.52
CA LYS A 370 -28.03 17.52 9.79
C LYS A 370 -28.79 18.81 9.54
N ALA A 371 -30.09 18.80 9.78
CA ALA A 371 -30.94 19.99 9.72
C ALA A 371 -31.27 20.47 11.14
N THR A 372 -31.25 21.79 11.37
CA THR A 372 -31.62 22.42 12.63
C THR A 372 -32.51 23.64 12.39
N CYS A 373 -33.50 23.82 13.27
CA CYS A 373 -34.39 24.97 13.27
C CYS A 373 -34.68 25.37 14.72
N PRO A 374 -33.96 26.39 15.25
CA PRO A 374 -34.05 26.73 16.67
C PRO A 374 -35.44 27.18 17.11
N LYS A 375 -36.19 27.87 16.25
CA LYS A 375 -37.52 28.45 16.53
C LYS A 375 -38.40 28.42 15.28
N GLY A 376 -39.70 28.19 15.46
CA GLY A 376 -40.72 28.36 14.41
C GLY A 376 -41.03 27.12 13.55
N CYS A 377 -40.19 26.10 13.57
CA CYS A 377 -40.44 24.81 12.90
C CYS A 377 -41.14 23.80 13.80
N SER A 378 -41.72 22.75 13.20
CA SER A 378 -42.36 21.65 13.94
C SER A 378 -41.38 20.66 14.57
N ALA A 379 -40.11 20.70 14.18
CA ALA A 379 -39.01 19.94 14.78
C ALA A 379 -37.80 20.87 14.99
N LYS A 380 -37.01 20.61 16.05
CA LYS A 380 -35.81 21.40 16.36
C LYS A 380 -34.58 20.92 15.59
N SER A 381 -34.47 19.62 15.33
CA SER A 381 -33.34 19.02 14.64
C SER A 381 -33.70 17.69 13.97
N TYR A 382 -32.93 17.30 12.97
CA TYR A 382 -33.03 16.02 12.27
C TYR A 382 -31.66 15.67 11.70
N THR A 383 -31.22 14.43 11.88
CA THR A 383 -29.94 13.95 11.36
C THR A 383 -30.13 12.60 10.70
N VAL A 384 -29.57 12.42 9.50
CA VAL A 384 -29.60 11.13 8.81
C VAL A 384 -28.33 10.95 7.98
N THR A 385 -27.79 9.72 7.97
CA THR A 385 -26.69 9.32 7.10
C THR A 385 -27.24 8.47 5.96
N LYS A 386 -26.93 8.84 4.72
CA LYS A 386 -27.43 8.14 3.52
C LYS A 386 -26.49 7.00 3.16
N LYS A 387 -26.99 5.75 3.24
CA LYS A 387 -26.24 4.56 2.76
C LYS A 387 -26.06 4.54 1.24
N LYS A 388 -27.04 5.08 0.49
CA LYS A 388 -27.00 5.25 -0.98
C LYS A 388 -27.27 6.70 -1.34
N ALA A 389 -26.70 7.17 -2.46
CA ALA A 389 -26.91 8.53 -2.93
C ALA A 389 -28.41 8.81 -3.18
N GLY A 390 -28.85 10.04 -2.98
CA GLY A 390 -30.22 10.44 -3.28
C GLY A 390 -30.71 11.64 -2.47
N THR A 391 -32.01 11.65 -2.19
CA THR A 391 -32.70 12.77 -1.53
C THR A 391 -32.97 12.49 -0.05
N VAL A 392 -32.92 13.55 0.76
CA VAL A 392 -33.37 13.59 2.17
C VAL A 392 -34.55 14.55 2.29
N SER A 393 -35.69 14.08 2.79
CA SER A 393 -36.87 14.93 3.00
C SER A 393 -36.85 15.56 4.39
N LEU A 394 -37.10 16.87 4.47
CA LEU A 394 -37.20 17.63 5.72
C LEU A 394 -38.66 18.00 6.05
N LYS A 395 -39.63 17.21 5.57
CA LYS A 395 -41.07 17.40 5.81
C LYS A 395 -41.41 17.56 7.31
N ALA A 396 -40.62 16.94 8.18
CA ALA A 396 -40.77 17.02 9.63
C ALA A 396 -40.70 18.46 10.19
N PHE A 397 -39.95 19.37 9.55
CA PHE A 397 -39.83 20.77 10.02
C PHE A 397 -40.99 21.66 9.59
N ILE A 398 -41.69 21.29 8.51
CA ILE A 398 -42.58 22.17 7.76
C ILE A 398 -44.06 21.78 7.87
N LYS A 399 -44.45 21.05 8.93
CA LYS A 399 -45.85 20.63 9.14
C LYS A 399 -46.81 21.82 9.34
N ARG A 400 -46.30 22.98 9.74
CA ARG A 400 -47.06 24.23 9.95
C ARG A 400 -46.46 25.39 9.14
N PRO A 401 -47.24 26.45 8.83
CA PRO A 401 -46.70 27.66 8.21
C PRO A 401 -45.58 28.28 9.06
N LEU A 402 -44.47 28.66 8.42
CA LEU A 402 -43.30 29.24 9.07
C LEU A 402 -43.40 30.76 9.10
N LYS A 403 -43.15 31.39 10.25
CA LYS A 403 -43.13 32.86 10.37
C LYS A 403 -41.98 33.46 9.55
N VAL A 404 -42.19 34.66 9.01
CA VAL A 404 -41.12 35.44 8.38
C VAL A 404 -39.94 35.60 9.36
N GLY A 405 -38.72 35.41 8.88
CA GLY A 405 -37.50 35.39 9.70
C GLY A 405 -37.08 34.01 10.22
N THR A 406 -37.93 32.99 10.10
CA THR A 406 -37.55 31.60 10.45
C THR A 406 -36.35 31.16 9.61
N LYS A 407 -35.36 30.52 10.27
CA LYS A 407 -34.16 29.98 9.64
C LYS A 407 -34.06 28.47 9.85
N ILE A 408 -33.87 27.73 8.77
CA ILE A 408 -33.54 26.30 8.79
C ILE A 408 -32.11 26.14 8.28
N THR A 409 -31.23 25.66 9.13
CA THR A 409 -29.84 25.37 8.79
C THR A 409 -29.73 23.91 8.38
N VAL A 410 -29.08 23.64 7.27
CA VAL A 410 -28.81 22.30 6.74
C VAL A 410 -27.31 22.16 6.53
N ILE A 411 -26.72 21.23 7.25
CA ILE A 411 -25.31 20.86 7.16
C ILE A 411 -25.22 19.50 6.48
N THR A 412 -24.36 19.36 5.48
CA THR A 412 -24.08 18.07 4.83
C THR A 412 -22.59 17.81 4.87
N THR A 413 -22.18 16.71 5.48
CA THR A 413 -20.78 16.33 5.70
C THR A 413 -20.51 14.92 5.21
N LYS A 414 -19.32 14.69 4.66
CA LYS A 414 -18.78 13.36 4.32
C LYS A 414 -17.29 13.36 4.65
N PRO A 415 -16.73 12.29 5.24
CA PRO A 415 -15.29 12.19 5.48
C PRO A 415 -14.49 12.48 4.20
N GLY A 416 -13.42 13.27 4.33
CA GLY A 416 -12.55 13.64 3.20
C GLY A 416 -13.11 14.68 2.21
N THR A 417 -14.15 15.43 2.55
CA THR A 417 -14.76 16.44 1.65
C THR A 417 -14.98 17.78 2.34
N ILE A 418 -15.07 18.88 1.59
CA ILE A 418 -15.59 20.14 2.13
C ILE A 418 -17.12 20.00 2.22
N GLY A 419 -17.64 20.03 3.44
CA GLY A 419 -19.06 19.97 3.72
C GLY A 419 -19.82 21.20 3.25
N SER A 420 -21.14 21.08 3.10
CA SER A 420 -22.02 22.20 2.75
C SER A 420 -22.75 22.70 4.00
N HIS A 421 -22.82 24.01 4.18
CA HIS A 421 -23.61 24.67 5.21
C HIS A 421 -24.59 25.65 4.56
N LYS A 422 -25.86 25.27 4.48
CA LYS A 422 -26.90 26.08 3.83
C LYS A 422 -27.94 26.55 4.83
N VAL A 423 -28.34 27.83 4.75
CA VAL A 423 -29.40 28.39 5.60
C VAL A 423 -30.55 28.89 4.75
N LEU A 424 -31.70 28.25 4.88
CA LEU A 424 -32.97 28.66 4.30
C LEU A 424 -33.63 29.69 5.22
N THR A 425 -33.91 30.90 4.72
CA THR A 425 -34.55 31.99 5.45
C THR A 425 -35.92 32.33 4.85
N ILE A 426 -36.95 32.36 5.69
CA ILE A 426 -38.31 32.71 5.28
C ILE A 426 -38.48 34.23 5.18
N ARG A 427 -39.04 34.71 4.06
CA ARG A 427 -39.14 36.15 3.73
C ARG A 427 -40.60 36.56 3.48
N ALA A 428 -40.95 37.80 3.83
CA ALA A 428 -42.29 38.33 3.59
C ALA A 428 -42.56 38.50 2.10
N ARG A 429 -43.66 37.92 1.59
CA ARG A 429 -44.13 38.02 0.19
C ARG A 429 -43.06 37.68 -0.87
N LYS A 430 -42.01 36.95 -0.50
CA LYS A 430 -40.87 36.64 -1.37
C LYS A 430 -40.51 35.17 -1.22
N ARG A 431 -39.90 34.60 -2.27
CA ARG A 431 -39.29 33.27 -2.22
C ARG A 431 -38.33 33.17 -1.03
N PRO A 432 -38.37 32.10 -0.21
CA PRO A 432 -37.34 31.85 0.80
C PRO A 432 -35.94 31.93 0.18
N SER A 433 -35.01 32.59 0.85
CA SER A 433 -33.62 32.68 0.37
C SER A 433 -32.79 31.53 0.93
N VAL A 434 -31.90 30.98 0.13
CA VAL A 434 -30.89 30.01 0.58
C VAL A 434 -29.55 30.70 0.51
N THR A 435 -28.87 30.77 1.64
CA THR A 435 -27.45 31.15 1.68
C THR A 435 -26.63 29.87 1.76
N ALA A 436 -25.54 29.80 1.00
CA ALA A 436 -24.64 28.66 0.97
C ALA A 436 -23.25 29.09 1.44
N ARG A 437 -22.65 28.24 2.28
CA ARG A 437 -21.30 28.37 2.80
C ARG A 437 -20.64 27.00 2.83
N CYS A 438 -19.32 27.00 2.88
CA CYS A 438 -18.50 25.80 2.91
C CYS A 438 -18.08 25.49 4.34
N LEU A 439 -17.97 24.20 4.65
CA LEU A 439 -17.58 23.70 5.96
C LEU A 439 -16.38 22.74 5.79
N PRO A 440 -15.15 23.25 5.87
CA PRO A 440 -13.96 22.42 5.74
C PRO A 440 -13.91 21.29 6.78
N PRO A 441 -13.20 20.18 6.49
CA PRO A 441 -12.98 19.10 7.46
C PRO A 441 -12.41 19.63 8.78
N GLY A 442 -12.93 19.15 9.91
CA GLY A 442 -12.46 19.53 11.25
C GLY A 442 -12.91 20.92 11.75
N VAL A 443 -13.50 21.76 10.89
CA VAL A 443 -13.97 23.09 11.27
C VAL A 443 -15.47 23.08 11.59
N THR A 444 -15.86 23.75 12.67
CA THR A 444 -17.27 23.86 13.10
C THR A 444 -17.95 25.15 12.62
N LYS A 445 -17.18 26.16 12.21
CA LYS A 445 -17.66 27.46 11.69
C LYS A 445 -17.69 27.47 10.15
N PRO A 446 -18.83 27.81 9.52
CA PRO A 446 -18.94 27.87 8.06
C PRO A 446 -18.32 29.14 7.48
N GLN A 447 -17.57 28.99 6.39
CA GLN A 447 -16.89 30.07 5.68
C GLN A 447 -17.44 30.27 4.26
N ALA A 448 -16.99 31.31 3.56
CA ALA A 448 -17.29 31.45 2.14
C ALA A 448 -16.83 30.19 1.39
N CYS A 449 -17.69 29.67 0.51
CA CYS A 449 -17.20 28.93 -0.63
C CYS A 449 -16.61 29.99 -1.59
#